data_AF-A0A497FLB2-F1
#
_entry.id   AF-A0A497FLB2-F1
#
_cell.length_a   1.000
_cell.length_b   1.000
_cell.length_c   1.000
_cell.angle_alpha   90.00
_cell.angle_beta   90.00
_cell.angle_gamma   90.00
#
_symmetry.space_group_name_H-M   'P 1'
#
loop_
_entity.id
_entity.type
_entity.pdbx_description
1 polymer ?
#
loop_
_entity_poly.entity_id
_entity_poly.type
_entity_poly.pdbx_seq_one_letter_code
_entity_poly.pdbx_strand_id
1 'polypeptide(L)'
;MGKMVEPPKPIVKVPALIKYAGVPPREYKEGRGYSEGEVKAVGLTVYEARKLGIYVDKRRKTTYEENIRRLKEWLEAVKRGEIEPSQPTLPKVIKIKPPGKKVFKGKTMAGRKMRGLLKLKYRHTHHYKWARKQRERELKKRHEARRHKGGH
;
A
#
# COMPACT_ATOMS: atom_id res chain seq x y z
N MET A 1 -12.29 -14.67 -36.23
CA MET A 1 -11.47 -14.76 -35.01
C MET A 1 -11.44 -13.36 -34.41
N GLY A 2 -11.83 -13.21 -33.15
CA GLY A 2 -11.84 -11.91 -32.48
C GLY A 2 -10.41 -11.36 -32.37
N LYS A 3 -10.25 -10.04 -32.34
CA LYS A 3 -8.93 -9.46 -32.10
C LYS A 3 -8.58 -9.67 -30.62
N MET A 4 -7.38 -10.16 -30.33
CA MET A 4 -6.90 -10.27 -28.95
C MET A 4 -6.51 -8.86 -28.47
N VAL A 5 -7.36 -8.25 -27.65
CA VAL A 5 -7.16 -6.86 -27.17
C VAL A 5 -7.00 -6.86 -25.65
N GLU A 6 -5.94 -6.24 -25.18
CA GLU A 6 -5.72 -6.06 -23.75
C GLU A 6 -6.78 -5.13 -23.13
N PRO A 7 -7.17 -5.36 -21.87
CA PRO A 7 -8.09 -4.47 -21.19
C PRO A 7 -7.52 -3.04 -21.11
N PRO A 8 -8.35 -2.00 -21.28
CA PRO A 8 -7.89 -0.63 -21.25
C PRO A 8 -7.24 -0.31 -19.91
N LYS A 9 -6.12 0.42 -19.91
CA LYS A 9 -5.47 0.82 -18.66
C LYS A 9 -6.30 1.90 -17.94
N PRO A 10 -6.41 1.84 -16.60
CA PRO A 10 -7.15 2.85 -15.85
C PRO A 10 -6.38 4.18 -15.79
N ILE A 11 -7.10 5.29 -15.80
CA ILE A 11 -6.54 6.63 -15.60
C ILE A 11 -6.54 6.95 -14.10
N VAL A 12 -5.42 7.49 -13.60
CA VAL A 12 -5.23 7.83 -12.18
C VAL A 12 -4.55 9.19 -12.05
N LYS A 13 -4.99 10.00 -11.08
CA LYS A 13 -4.31 11.26 -10.75
C LYS A 13 -2.86 11.05 -10.30
N VAL A 14 -1.96 11.94 -10.72
CA VAL A 14 -0.56 11.95 -10.28
C VAL A 14 -0.50 12.54 -8.87
N PRO A 15 0.25 11.93 -7.93
CA PRO A 15 0.42 12.52 -6.61
C PRO A 15 1.23 13.83 -6.70
N ALA A 16 0.79 14.84 -5.95
CA ALA A 16 1.58 16.05 -5.73
C ALA A 16 2.78 15.72 -4.84
N LEU A 17 3.99 15.87 -5.38
CA LEU A 17 5.24 15.60 -4.65
C LEU A 17 5.91 16.91 -4.25
N ILE A 18 6.54 16.91 -3.07
CA ILE A 18 7.30 18.06 -2.55
C ILE A 18 8.42 18.47 -3.51
N LYS A 19 9.05 17.50 -4.19
CA LYS A 19 10.07 17.74 -5.21
C LYS A 19 9.61 18.70 -6.32
N TYR A 20 8.31 18.75 -6.60
CA TYR A 20 7.71 19.60 -7.63
C TYR A 20 6.92 20.77 -7.04
N ALA A 21 7.28 21.23 -5.83
CA ALA A 21 6.62 22.33 -5.14
C ALA A 21 5.09 22.16 -5.00
N GLY A 22 4.61 20.91 -4.94
CA GLY A 22 3.18 20.61 -4.83
C GLY A 22 2.40 20.65 -6.15
N VAL A 23 3.03 21.01 -7.27
CA VAL A 23 2.41 20.97 -8.60
C VAL A 23 2.88 19.72 -9.34
N PRO A 24 2.00 18.75 -9.63
CA PRO A 24 2.41 17.55 -10.36
C PRO A 24 2.75 17.91 -11.82
N PRO A 25 3.74 17.24 -12.44
CA PRO A 25 4.16 17.53 -13.82
C PRO A 25 3.07 17.22 -14.87
N ARG A 26 2.10 16.37 -14.52
CA ARG A 26 0.91 16.05 -15.30
C ARG A 26 -0.22 15.77 -14.33
N GLU A 27 -1.47 16.04 -14.70
CA GLU A 27 -2.62 15.78 -13.81
C GLU A 27 -2.92 14.28 -13.68
N TYR A 28 -2.82 13.55 -14.79
CA TYR A 28 -3.19 12.14 -14.87
C TYR A 28 -2.06 11.29 -15.44
N LYS A 29 -2.09 10.00 -15.10
CA LYS A 29 -1.21 8.96 -15.61
C LYS A 29 -1.97 7.66 -15.78
N GLU A 30 -1.41 6.76 -16.58
CA GLU A 30 -1.85 5.37 -16.64
C GLU A 30 -1.55 4.68 -15.30
N GLY A 31 -2.57 4.09 -14.72
CA GLY A 31 -2.47 3.26 -13.53
C GLY A 31 -1.90 1.88 -13.85
N ARG A 32 -1.32 1.24 -12.84
CA ARG A 32 -0.85 -0.16 -12.96
C ARG A 32 -1.99 -1.14 -13.22
N GLY A 33 -3.17 -0.87 -12.68
CA GLY A 33 -4.38 -1.66 -12.87
C GLY A 33 -5.55 -1.14 -12.04
N TYR A 34 -6.72 -1.74 -12.23
CA TYR A 34 -7.98 -1.29 -11.67
C TYR A 34 -7.99 -1.45 -10.14
N SER A 35 -8.65 -0.52 -9.44
CA SER A 35 -8.83 -0.64 -8.00
C SER A 35 -9.89 -1.70 -7.67
N GLU A 36 -9.86 -2.24 -6.46
CA GLU A 36 -10.87 -3.22 -6.04
C GLU A 36 -12.29 -2.63 -6.08
N GLY A 37 -12.44 -1.33 -5.81
CA GLY A 37 -13.72 -0.63 -5.90
C GLY A 37 -14.23 -0.51 -7.34
N GLU A 38 -13.36 -0.18 -8.30
CA GLU A 38 -13.71 -0.12 -9.73
C GLU A 38 -14.17 -1.49 -10.25
N VAL A 39 -13.46 -2.56 -9.91
CA VAL A 39 -13.80 -3.93 -10.35
C VAL A 39 -15.13 -4.40 -9.73
N LYS A 40 -15.35 -4.14 -8.45
CA LYS A 40 -16.61 -4.49 -7.77
C LYS A 40 -17.81 -3.71 -8.32
N ALA A 41 -17.62 -2.44 -8.69
CA ALA A 41 -18.68 -1.61 -9.27
C ALA A 41 -19.17 -2.14 -10.64
N VAL A 42 -18.35 -2.93 -11.32
CA VAL A 42 -18.69 -3.61 -12.57
C VAL A 42 -19.29 -5.00 -12.34
N GLY A 43 -19.36 -5.45 -11.07
CA GLY A 43 -19.93 -6.75 -10.69
C GLY A 43 -18.96 -7.93 -10.80
N LEU A 44 -17.65 -7.66 -10.92
CA LEU A 44 -16.64 -8.71 -10.95
C LEU A 44 -15.97 -8.89 -9.59
N THR A 45 -15.57 -10.12 -9.29
CA THR A 45 -14.62 -10.40 -8.21
C THR A 45 -13.19 -10.19 -8.70
N VAL A 46 -12.25 -10.00 -7.75
CA VAL A 46 -10.83 -9.83 -8.09
C VAL A 46 -10.27 -11.06 -8.80
N TYR A 47 -10.78 -12.25 -8.50
CA TYR A 47 -10.36 -13.49 -9.13
C TYR A 47 -10.84 -13.58 -10.58
N GLU A 48 -12.12 -13.32 -10.84
CA GLU A 48 -12.70 -13.30 -12.18
C GLU A 48 -12.04 -12.26 -13.07
N ALA A 49 -11.83 -11.04 -12.55
CA ALA A 49 -11.13 -9.99 -13.28
C ALA A 49 -9.73 -10.43 -13.72
N ARG A 50 -8.97 -11.08 -12.84
CA ARG A 50 -7.64 -11.61 -13.19
C ARG A 50 -7.69 -12.75 -14.20
N LYS A 51 -8.75 -13.55 -14.19
CA LYS A 51 -8.97 -14.62 -15.18
C LYS A 51 -9.24 -14.05 -16.57
N LEU A 52 -9.90 -12.89 -16.64
CA LEU A 52 -10.12 -12.11 -17.87
C LEU A 52 -8.89 -11.30 -18.33
N GLY A 53 -7.75 -11.41 -17.63
CA GLY A 53 -6.53 -10.66 -17.94
C GLY A 53 -6.52 -9.22 -17.42
N ILE A 54 -7.52 -8.81 -16.63
CA ILE A 54 -7.55 -7.48 -16.02
C ILE A 54 -6.57 -7.43 -14.84
N TYR A 55 -5.64 -6.48 -14.88
CA TYR A 55 -4.73 -6.24 -13.76
C TYR A 55 -5.46 -5.51 -12.63
N VAL A 56 -5.46 -6.09 -11.42
CA VAL A 56 -6.12 -5.50 -10.25
C VAL A 56 -5.07 -5.06 -9.21
N ASP A 57 -5.05 -3.77 -8.88
CA ASP A 57 -4.21 -3.18 -7.84
C ASP A 57 -4.97 -3.07 -6.51
N LYS A 58 -4.80 -4.09 -5.68
CA LYS A 58 -5.42 -4.20 -4.34
C LYS A 58 -5.09 -3.06 -3.37
N ARG A 59 -4.02 -2.31 -3.63
CA ARG A 59 -3.55 -1.25 -2.72
C ARG A 59 -4.23 0.09 -2.96
N ARG A 60 -4.82 0.29 -4.15
CA ARG A 60 -5.48 1.53 -4.53
C ARG A 60 -6.92 1.53 -4.01
N LYS A 61 -7.27 2.54 -3.21
CA LYS A 61 -8.62 2.72 -2.65
C LYS A 61 -9.49 3.68 -3.46
N THR A 62 -8.89 4.50 -4.32
CA THR A 62 -9.60 5.48 -5.15
C THR A 62 -10.39 4.80 -6.26
N THR A 63 -11.56 5.36 -6.55
CA THR A 63 -12.49 4.91 -7.58
C THR A 63 -12.79 6.08 -8.50
N TYR A 64 -12.68 5.86 -9.81
CA TYR A 64 -13.02 6.86 -10.82
C TYR A 64 -14.13 6.33 -11.71
N GLU A 65 -15.17 7.13 -11.91
CA GLU A 65 -16.33 6.76 -12.74
C GLU A 65 -15.94 6.51 -14.21
N GLU A 66 -15.01 7.30 -14.74
CA GLU A 66 -14.48 7.11 -16.10
C GLU A 66 -13.87 5.72 -16.29
N ASN A 67 -13.10 5.23 -15.31
CA ASN A 67 -12.53 3.88 -15.35
C ASN A 67 -13.62 2.79 -15.29
N ILE A 68 -14.68 3.02 -14.52
CA ILE A 68 -15.82 2.09 -14.45
C ILE A 68 -16.52 2.01 -15.81
N ARG A 69 -16.75 3.15 -16.48
CA ARG A 69 -17.35 3.20 -17.82
C ARG A 69 -16.48 2.48 -18.84
N ARG A 70 -15.19 2.81 -18.90
CA ARG A 70 -14.22 2.15 -19.81
C ARG A 70 -14.16 0.64 -19.61
N LEU A 71 -14.20 0.18 -18.35
CA LEU A 71 -14.18 -1.25 -18.06
C LEU A 71 -15.49 -1.94 -18.45
N LYS A 72 -16.65 -1.27 -18.28
CA LYS A 72 -17.95 -1.78 -18.74
C LYS A 72 -18.01 -1.91 -20.27
N GLU A 73 -17.61 -0.87 -20.99
CA GLU A 73 -17.57 -0.88 -22.46
C GLU A 73 -16.69 -2.01 -23.00
N TRP A 74 -15.52 -2.21 -22.41
CA TRP A 74 -14.64 -3.32 -22.78
C TRP A 74 -15.29 -4.68 -22.52
N LEU A 75 -15.96 -4.87 -21.38
CA LEU A 75 -16.66 -6.12 -21.09
C LEU A 75 -17.86 -6.37 -22.01
N GLU A 76 -18.57 -5.33 -22.44
CA GLU A 76 -19.64 -5.47 -23.43
C GLU A 76 -19.09 -5.92 -24.78
N ALA A 77 -17.97 -5.36 -25.24
CA ALA A 77 -17.30 -5.79 -26.47
C ALA A 77 -16.81 -7.25 -26.38
N VAL A 78 -16.32 -7.66 -25.20
CA VAL A 78 -15.98 -9.07 -24.92
C VAL A 78 -17.22 -9.97 -24.96
N LYS A 79 -18.35 -9.55 -24.39
CA LYS A 79 -19.61 -10.31 -24.44
C LYS A 79 -20.16 -10.46 -25.85
N ARG A 80 -20.00 -9.44 -26.71
CA ARG A 80 -20.39 -9.49 -28.14
C ARG A 80 -19.50 -10.41 -28.97
N GLY A 81 -18.36 -10.86 -28.43
CA GLY A 81 -17.41 -11.73 -29.15
C GLY A 81 -16.53 -10.99 -30.16
N GLU A 82 -16.53 -9.66 -30.14
CA GLU A 82 -15.66 -8.84 -31.01
C GLU A 82 -14.18 -8.92 -30.54
N ILE A 83 -14.00 -9.05 -29.23
CA ILE A 83 -12.71 -9.03 -28.55
C ILE A 83 -12.54 -10.32 -27.75
N GLU A 84 -11.41 -10.99 -27.95
CA GLU A 84 -11.01 -12.07 -27.07
C GLU A 84 -10.19 -11.52 -25.89
N PRO A 85 -10.54 -11.87 -24.64
CA PRO A 85 -9.81 -11.40 -23.47
C PRO A 85 -8.36 -11.91 -23.52
N SER A 86 -7.44 -11.05 -23.10
CA SER A 86 -6.03 -11.41 -22.97
C SER A 86 -5.82 -12.59 -22.01
N GLN A 87 -4.63 -13.21 -22.07
CA GLN A 87 -4.29 -14.31 -21.17
C GLN A 87 -4.47 -13.92 -19.70
N PRO A 88 -4.87 -14.86 -18.82
CA PRO A 88 -5.09 -14.56 -17.41
C PRO A 88 -3.80 -14.03 -16.76
N THR A 89 -3.95 -13.00 -15.93
CA THR A 89 -2.86 -12.39 -15.15
C THR A 89 -2.38 -13.30 -14.01
N LEU A 90 -3.14 -14.35 -13.69
CA LEU A 90 -2.74 -15.35 -12.70
C LEU A 90 -1.49 -16.10 -13.17
N PRO A 91 -0.56 -16.42 -12.26
CA PRO A 91 0.60 -17.23 -12.63
C PRO A 91 0.11 -18.60 -13.11
N LYS A 92 0.54 -18.99 -14.32
CA LYS A 92 0.23 -20.31 -14.90
C LYS A 92 0.76 -21.45 -14.03
N VAL A 93 1.88 -21.21 -13.32
CA VAL A 93 2.53 -22.18 -12.43
C VAL A 93 2.82 -21.52 -11.08
N ILE A 94 2.32 -22.11 -9.99
CA ILE A 94 2.61 -21.65 -8.63
C ILE A 94 3.99 -22.18 -8.23
N LYS A 95 5.03 -21.35 -8.30
CA LYS A 95 6.37 -21.71 -7.80
C LYS A 95 6.42 -21.56 -6.29
N ILE A 96 6.38 -22.68 -5.56
CA ILE A 96 6.61 -22.70 -4.10
C ILE A 96 8.10 -22.90 -3.85
N LYS A 97 8.76 -21.92 -3.22
CA LYS A 97 10.17 -22.06 -2.82
C LYS A 97 10.26 -23.03 -1.63
N PRO A 98 11.10 -24.08 -1.68
CA PRO A 98 11.23 -25.00 -0.56
C PRO A 98 11.79 -24.28 0.69
N PRO A 99 11.42 -24.72 1.90
CA PRO A 99 11.98 -24.17 3.12
C PRO A 99 13.48 -24.43 3.16
N GLY A 100 14.29 -23.36 3.22
CA GLY A 100 15.74 -23.50 3.31
C GLY A 100 16.16 -24.11 4.66
N LYS A 101 17.16 -25.00 4.66
CA LYS A 101 17.75 -25.64 5.85
C LYS A 101 18.63 -24.68 6.65
N LYS A 102 18.07 -23.60 7.22
CA LYS A 102 18.80 -22.73 8.16
C LYS A 102 18.02 -22.58 9.46
N VAL A 103 18.63 -23.00 10.57
CA VAL A 103 18.17 -22.68 11.92
C VAL A 103 18.07 -21.15 12.05
N PHE A 104 16.99 -20.64 12.66
CA PHE A 104 16.72 -19.20 12.76
C PHE A 104 17.78 -18.48 13.62
N LYS A 105 18.86 -18.02 12.98
CA LYS A 105 19.97 -17.29 13.62
C LYS A 105 19.53 -15.96 14.28
N GLY A 106 18.29 -15.51 14.07
CA GLY A 106 17.77 -14.26 14.59
C GLY A 106 17.46 -14.22 16.09
N LYS A 107 17.46 -15.37 16.77
CA LYS A 107 17.25 -15.49 18.23
C LYS A 107 18.54 -15.46 19.06
N THR A 108 19.69 -15.78 18.46
CA THR A 108 20.98 -15.74 19.18
C THR A 108 21.33 -14.30 19.54
N MET A 109 22.16 -14.09 20.55
CA MET A 109 22.61 -12.74 20.95
C MET A 109 23.33 -12.01 19.80
N ALA A 110 24.15 -12.73 19.02
CA ALA A 110 24.77 -12.20 17.81
C ALA A 110 23.72 -11.79 16.75
N GLY A 111 22.68 -12.61 16.55
CA GLY A 111 21.58 -12.29 15.64
C GLY A 111 20.73 -11.10 16.10
N ARG A 112 20.47 -10.97 17.40
CA ARG A 112 19.78 -9.82 17.99
C ARG A 112 20.60 -8.53 17.83
N LYS A 113 21.93 -8.61 17.99
CA LYS A 113 22.87 -7.49 17.79
C LYS A 113 22.94 -7.08 16.31
N MET A 114 23.10 -8.03 15.39
CA MET A 114 23.11 -7.80 13.94
C MET A 114 21.81 -7.13 13.45
N ARG A 115 20.64 -7.61 13.90
CA ARG A 115 19.33 -7.02 13.58
C ARG A 115 19.11 -5.64 14.22
N GLY A 116 20.04 -5.19 15.06
CA GLY A 116 19.97 -3.92 15.75
C GLY A 116 18.94 -3.86 16.88
N LEU A 117 18.37 -4.99 17.32
CA LEU A 117 17.35 -5.03 18.38
C LEU A 117 17.90 -4.59 19.75
N LEU A 118 19.22 -4.63 19.92
CA LEU A 118 19.91 -4.14 21.11
C LEU A 118 20.37 -2.67 20.97
N LYS A 119 20.07 -1.99 19.86
CA LYS A 119 20.44 -0.57 19.65
C LYS A 119 19.63 0.35 20.56
N LEU A 120 20.29 1.41 21.05
CA LEU A 120 19.69 2.46 21.90
C LEU A 120 18.43 3.09 21.29
N LYS A 121 18.32 3.20 19.96
CA LYS A 121 17.12 3.72 19.27
C LYS A 121 15.82 2.94 19.56
N TYR A 122 15.94 1.68 19.98
CA TYR A 122 14.80 0.85 20.41
C TYR A 122 14.56 0.91 21.94
N ARG A 123 15.53 1.41 22.74
CA ARG A 123 15.36 1.75 24.17
C ARG A 123 14.81 3.17 24.37
N HIS A 124 15.02 4.07 23.41
CA HIS A 124 14.51 5.44 23.41
C HIS A 124 13.56 5.67 22.24
N THR A 125 12.45 4.93 22.23
CA THR A 125 11.34 5.21 21.31
C THR A 125 10.55 6.44 21.77
N HIS A 126 9.72 6.99 20.90
CA HIS A 126 8.77 8.05 21.26
C HIS A 126 7.87 7.65 22.44
N HIS A 127 7.50 6.37 22.55
CA HIS A 127 6.77 5.81 23.69
C HIS A 127 7.56 5.95 25.01
N TYR A 128 8.84 5.55 25.04
CA TYR A 128 9.69 5.75 26.23
C TYR A 128 9.94 7.23 26.52
N LYS A 129 10.08 8.08 25.49
CA LYS A 129 10.22 9.54 25.65
C LYS A 129 8.95 10.13 26.28
N TRP A 130 7.77 9.74 25.82
CA TRP A 130 6.48 10.21 26.34
C TRP A 130 6.22 9.69 27.75
N ALA A 131 6.45 8.39 28.03
CA ALA A 131 6.31 7.83 29.37
C ALA A 131 7.29 8.48 30.37
N ARG A 132 8.55 8.71 29.97
CA ARG A 132 9.51 9.48 30.75
C ARG A 132 9.02 10.92 30.99
N LYS A 133 8.45 11.58 29.97
CA LYS A 133 7.93 12.95 30.07
C LYS A 133 6.69 13.05 30.95
N GLN A 134 5.79 12.06 30.93
CA GLN A 134 4.65 11.97 31.84
C GLN A 134 5.13 11.81 33.28
N ARG A 135 6.06 10.88 33.52
CA ARG A 135 6.67 10.70 34.86
C ARG A 135 7.41 11.95 35.36
N GLU A 136 8.11 12.68 34.47
CA GLU A 136 8.74 13.95 34.82
C GLU A 136 7.73 15.05 35.21
N ARG A 137 6.53 15.07 34.58
CA ARG A 137 5.42 15.99 34.89
C ARG A 137 4.70 15.63 36.20
N GLU A 138 4.37 14.35 36.39
CA GLU A 138 3.78 13.84 37.65
C GLU A 138 4.68 14.13 38.85
N LEU A 139 5.99 13.90 38.70
CA LEU A 139 7.00 14.20 39.72
C LEU A 139 7.39 15.71 39.76
N LYS A 140 6.80 16.56 38.91
CA LYS A 140 7.06 18.01 38.78
C LYS A 140 8.55 18.39 38.68
N LYS A 141 9.39 17.60 38.00
CA LYS A 141 10.87 17.77 37.99
C LYS A 141 11.42 18.96 37.16
N ARG A 142 10.66 20.02 36.86
CA ARG A 142 11.08 21.23 36.08
C ARG A 142 10.35 22.52 36.54
N HIS A 143 10.07 23.48 35.64
CA HIS A 143 9.39 24.77 35.85
C HIS A 143 7.96 24.65 36.46
N GLU A 144 7.47 23.43 36.65
CA GLU A 144 6.22 23.07 37.34
C GLU A 144 6.42 22.73 38.83
N ALA A 145 7.67 22.51 39.29
CA ALA A 145 7.99 22.58 40.71
C ALA A 145 7.63 23.98 41.17
N ARG A 146 6.70 24.10 42.12
CA ARG A 146 6.31 25.38 42.74
C ARG A 146 7.61 26.10 43.11
N ARG A 147 8.04 27.09 42.32
CA ARG A 147 8.94 28.11 42.83
C ARG A 147 8.09 28.86 43.84
N HIS A 148 8.40 28.70 45.12
CA HIS A 148 7.78 29.49 46.18
C HIS A 148 7.95 30.96 45.77
N LYS A 149 6.87 31.60 45.36
CA LYS A 149 6.88 33.02 45.01
C LYS A 149 6.64 33.75 46.32
N GLY A 150 7.70 34.34 46.88
CA GLY A 150 7.64 35.17 48.07
C GLY A 150 7.64 34.38 49.37
N GLY A 151 8.53 34.79 50.27
CA GLY A 151 8.50 34.40 51.67
C GLY A 151 7.26 34.93 52.40
N HIS A 152 7.09 34.46 53.61
CA HIS A 152 6.58 35.28 54.71
C HIS A 152 7.79 35.66 55.56
#